data_AF-A0A842MDX3-F1
#
_entry.id   AF-A0A842MDX3-F1
#
_cell.length_a   1.000
_cell.length_b   1.000
_cell.length_c   1.000
_cell.angle_alpha   90.00
_cell.angle_beta   90.00
_cell.angle_gamma   90.00
#
_symmetry.space_group_name_H-M   'P 1'
#
loop_
_entity.id
_entity.type
_entity.pdbx_description
1 polymer ?
#
loop_
_entity_poly.entity_id
_entity_poly.type
_entity_poly.pdbx_seq_one_letter_code
_entity_poly.pdbx_strand_id
1 'polypeptide(L)'
;MHSGEVSAEILEEWERRLVVLFCGQISQSCCAADYFDDLALILRESHGVDYAVWSFSPSEDRGKCFEVTYARLDFLGELRGIVESIRPRVEERIREFEAVGARMDPGEIFSELCFCILTANYTAEGGIRIQQSLKQHFMSKPVQEMAWSLRSLGHRFPNKRAEFICGARHLCEGILQALSMGDCAAREWLVENVKGLGYKEASHFLRNVGRKDVAIIDRHILRFLHQKGLISSIPRTLSRRRYLSIERLLSAISSALGVSLAELDLYLWYAMTGKVLK
;
A
#
# COMPACT_ATOMS: atom_id res chain seq x y z
N MET A 1 -2.71 -10.77 46.26
CA MET A 1 -2.35 -9.34 46.15
C MET A 1 -2.10 -9.05 44.67
N HIS A 2 -2.99 -8.21 44.12
CA HIS A 2 -3.10 -7.69 42.75
C HIS A 2 -2.99 -8.69 41.58
N SER A 3 -4.06 -9.46 41.37
CA SER A 3 -4.52 -9.79 40.02
C SER A 3 -4.78 -8.46 39.30
N GLY A 4 -3.88 -8.06 38.39
CA GLY A 4 -4.10 -6.87 37.58
C GLY A 4 -5.31 -7.10 36.69
N GLU A 5 -6.47 -6.56 37.08
CA GLU A 5 -7.70 -6.62 36.29
C GLU A 5 -7.44 -5.94 34.94
N VAL A 6 -7.55 -6.73 33.88
CA VAL A 6 -7.64 -6.23 32.51
C VAL A 6 -9.03 -5.63 32.36
N SER A 7 -9.10 -4.35 31.96
CA SER A 7 -10.35 -3.67 31.65
C SER A 7 -10.32 -3.10 30.24
N ALA A 8 -11.47 -3.15 29.57
CA ALA A 8 -11.68 -2.59 28.25
C ALA A 8 -12.94 -1.73 28.28
N GLU A 9 -12.82 -0.46 27.89
CA GLU A 9 -13.90 0.52 27.83
C GLU A 9 -14.06 1.00 26.39
N ILE A 10 -15.27 0.95 25.82
CA ILE A 10 -15.53 1.52 24.50
C ILE A 10 -15.53 3.04 24.62
N LEU A 11 -14.60 3.70 23.93
CA LEU A 11 -14.53 5.17 23.87
C LEU A 11 -15.38 5.71 22.71
N GLU A 12 -15.28 5.10 21.54
CA GLU A 12 -16.02 5.51 20.35
C GLU A 12 -16.45 4.30 19.54
N GLU A 13 -17.68 4.33 19.00
CA GLU A 13 -18.14 3.36 18.02
C GLU A 13 -18.73 4.10 16.81
N TRP A 14 -18.14 3.84 15.66
CA TRP A 14 -18.55 4.33 14.35
C TRP A 14 -18.79 3.12 13.44
N GLU A 15 -19.60 3.26 12.39
CA GLU A 15 -20.09 2.18 11.52
C GLU A 15 -19.26 0.88 11.49
N ARG A 16 -17.96 0.96 11.14
CA ARG A 16 -17.00 -0.16 11.17
C ARG A 16 -15.70 0.14 11.95
N ARG A 17 -15.72 1.11 12.85
CA ARG A 17 -14.59 1.50 13.69
C ARG A 17 -14.97 1.48 15.16
N LEU A 18 -14.24 0.73 15.96
CA LEU A 18 -14.41 0.63 17.40
C LEU A 18 -13.14 1.11 18.09
N VAL A 19 -13.21 2.17 18.90
CA VAL A 19 -12.10 2.66 19.72
C VAL A 19 -12.31 2.17 21.15
N VAL A 20 -11.34 1.44 21.66
CA VAL A 20 -11.37 0.81 22.97
C VAL A 20 -10.20 1.33 23.80
N LEU A 21 -10.47 1.84 24.99
CA LEU A 21 -9.46 2.07 26.01
C LEU A 21 -9.22 0.75 26.73
N PHE A 22 -8.03 0.19 26.52
CA PHE A 22 -7.58 -1.02 27.16
C PHE A 22 -6.64 -0.67 28.31
N CYS A 23 -6.94 -1.07 29.55
CA CYS A 23 -6.11 -0.86 30.72
C CYS A 23 -5.72 -2.21 31.34
N GLY A 24 -4.42 -2.48 31.47
CA GLY A 24 -3.94 -3.76 32.03
C GLY A 24 -2.43 -3.94 31.91
N GLN A 25 -1.89 -5.01 32.51
CA GLN A 25 -0.51 -5.41 32.24
C GLN A 25 -0.44 -6.11 30.89
N ILE A 26 0.10 -5.43 29.88
CA ILE A 26 0.55 -6.09 28.64
C ILE A 26 1.73 -6.98 29.04
N SER A 27 1.52 -8.30 29.06
CA SER A 27 2.62 -9.25 29.24
C SER A 27 3.60 -9.07 28.08
N GLN A 28 4.89 -9.24 28.37
CA GLN A 28 5.98 -9.03 27.42
C GLN A 28 5.93 -10.05 26.26
N SER A 29 5.00 -9.91 25.32
CA SER A 29 5.16 -10.44 23.97
C SER A 29 5.93 -9.43 23.12
N CYS A 30 6.63 -9.93 22.10
CA CYS A 30 7.68 -9.22 21.38
C CYS A 30 7.24 -7.95 20.63
N CYS A 31 5.94 -7.67 20.51
CA CYS A 31 5.43 -6.33 20.24
C CYS A 31 4.00 -6.14 20.76
N ALA A 32 3.64 -4.90 21.14
CA ALA A 32 2.27 -4.59 21.59
C ALA A 32 1.19 -4.83 20.51
N ALA A 33 1.56 -4.99 19.23
CA ALA A 33 0.62 -5.30 18.17
C ALA A 33 0.09 -6.74 18.27
N ASP A 34 0.97 -7.71 18.54
CA ASP A 34 0.61 -9.13 18.69
C ASP A 34 -0.47 -9.29 19.78
N TYR A 35 -0.34 -8.54 20.87
CA TYR A 35 -1.31 -8.55 21.97
C TYR A 35 -2.70 -8.08 21.54
N PHE A 36 -2.80 -7.03 20.74
CA PHE A 36 -4.09 -6.49 20.31
C PHE A 36 -4.72 -7.31 19.17
N ASP A 37 -3.90 -8.02 18.39
CA ASP A 37 -4.37 -8.98 17.40
C ASP A 37 -5.04 -10.20 18.06
N ASP A 38 -4.50 -10.70 19.18
CA ASP A 38 -5.16 -11.73 19.99
C ASP A 38 -6.54 -11.25 20.50
N LEU A 39 -6.64 -9.98 20.90
CA LEU A 39 -7.93 -9.41 21.31
C LEU A 39 -8.92 -9.29 20.13
N ALA A 40 -8.43 -9.15 18.89
CA ALA A 40 -9.29 -9.18 17.71
C ALA A 40 -9.94 -10.57 17.51
N LEU A 41 -9.26 -11.65 17.87
CA LEU A 41 -9.82 -13.00 17.85
C LEU A 41 -10.95 -13.16 18.87
N ILE A 42 -10.77 -12.63 20.08
CA ILE A 42 -11.82 -12.64 21.13
C ILE A 42 -13.05 -11.86 20.66
N LEU A 43 -12.85 -10.68 20.07
CA LEU A 43 -13.94 -9.89 19.49
C LEU A 43 -14.66 -10.66 18.38
N ARG A 44 -13.93 -11.40 17.54
CA ARG A 44 -14.52 -12.25 16.51
C ARG A 44 -15.39 -13.35 17.10
N GLU A 45 -14.92 -14.05 18.14
CA GLU A 45 -15.69 -15.10 18.82
C GLU A 45 -16.98 -14.54 19.45
N SER A 46 -16.92 -13.34 20.02
CA SER A 46 -18.08 -12.73 20.67
C SER A 46 -19.11 -12.16 19.68
N HIS A 47 -18.67 -11.53 18.59
CA HIS A 47 -19.56 -10.83 17.66
C HIS A 47 -19.86 -11.62 16.38
N GLY A 48 -19.13 -12.70 16.10
CA GLY A 48 -19.26 -13.48 14.87
C GLY A 48 -18.73 -12.78 13.61
N VAL A 49 -17.91 -11.73 13.77
CA VAL A 49 -17.39 -10.91 12.68
C VAL A 49 -15.88 -10.72 12.84
N ASP A 50 -15.10 -10.77 11.76
CA ASP A 50 -13.68 -10.47 11.83
C ASP A 50 -13.41 -9.02 12.25
N TYR A 51 -12.44 -8.83 13.14
CA TYR A 51 -11.90 -7.52 13.51
C TYR A 51 -10.41 -7.46 13.18
N ALA A 52 -9.90 -6.25 12.93
CA ALA A 52 -8.48 -5.99 12.75
C ALA A 52 -8.05 -4.79 13.56
N VAL A 53 -6.87 -4.86 14.18
CA VAL A 53 -6.27 -3.70 14.84
C VAL A 53 -5.86 -2.69 13.77
N TRP A 54 -6.49 -1.51 13.79
CA TRP A 54 -6.16 -0.40 12.91
C TRP A 54 -4.98 0.42 13.46
N SER A 55 -5.03 0.75 14.75
CA SER A 55 -3.97 1.48 15.44
C SER A 55 -4.06 1.32 16.93
N PHE A 56 -2.95 1.53 17.64
CA PHE A 56 -2.95 1.68 19.08
C PHE A 56 -1.95 2.76 19.50
N SER A 57 -2.24 3.44 20.60
CA SER A 57 -1.33 4.40 21.24
C SER A 57 -1.47 4.37 22.75
N PRO A 58 -0.38 4.60 23.51
CA PRO A 58 -0.48 4.80 24.95
C PRO A 58 -1.42 5.97 25.25
N SER A 59 -2.26 5.84 26.27
CA SER A 59 -3.08 6.94 26.78
C SER A 59 -2.19 7.91 27.55
N GLU A 60 -2.20 9.20 27.18
CA GLU A 60 -1.39 10.24 27.83
C GLU A 60 -1.85 10.50 29.29
N ASP A 61 -3.13 10.27 29.59
CA ASP A 61 -3.76 10.64 30.87
C ASP A 61 -3.89 9.50 31.88
N ARG A 62 -3.73 8.23 31.46
CA ARG A 62 -3.95 7.05 32.30
C ARG A 62 -2.83 6.03 32.13
N GLY A 63 -1.87 6.04 33.05
CA GLY A 63 -0.73 5.11 33.04
C GLY A 63 -1.17 3.64 33.01
N LYS A 64 -0.57 2.84 32.11
CA LYS A 64 -0.91 1.45 31.75
C LYS A 64 -2.21 1.26 30.94
N CYS A 65 -2.65 2.29 30.22
CA CYS A 65 -3.75 2.18 29.27
C CYS A 65 -3.33 2.47 27.83
N PHE A 66 -3.99 1.83 26.88
CA PHE A 66 -3.81 1.99 25.45
C PHE A 66 -5.16 2.30 24.81
N GLU A 67 -5.20 3.33 23.98
CA GLU A 67 -6.32 3.52 23.07
C GLU A 67 -6.06 2.67 21.83
N VAL A 68 -6.97 1.73 21.55
CA VAL A 68 -6.87 0.77 20.45
C VAL A 68 -8.06 0.97 19.53
N THR A 69 -7.80 1.21 18.25
CA THR A 69 -8.84 1.27 17.24
C THR A 69 -8.89 -0.07 16.51
N TYR A 70 -10.06 -0.69 16.51
CA TYR A 70 -10.41 -1.88 15.75
C TYR A 70 -11.25 -1.50 14.53
N ALA A 71 -11.00 -2.18 13.42
CA ALA A 71 -11.82 -2.16 12.22
C ALA A 71 -12.69 -3.41 12.17
N ARG A 72 -14.01 -3.25 12.07
CA ARG A 72 -14.93 -4.37 11.83
C ARG A 72 -14.90 -4.73 10.35
N LEU A 73 -14.63 -5.99 10.03
CA LEU A 73 -14.41 -6.49 8.68
C LEU A 73 -15.60 -7.33 8.16
N ASP A 74 -16.83 -6.92 8.46
CA ASP A 74 -18.07 -7.60 8.00
C ASP A 74 -18.22 -7.67 6.47
N PHE A 75 -17.42 -6.92 5.71
CA PHE A 75 -17.42 -6.89 4.25
C PHE A 75 -16.47 -7.92 3.61
N LEU A 76 -15.72 -8.72 4.40
CA LEU A 76 -14.77 -9.69 3.83
C LEU A 76 -15.44 -10.74 2.95
N GLY A 77 -16.70 -11.09 3.22
CA GLY A 77 -17.47 -12.02 2.36
C GLY A 77 -17.61 -11.51 0.92
N GLU A 78 -17.88 -10.23 0.74
CA GLU A 78 -17.95 -9.57 -0.59
C GLU A 78 -16.59 -9.63 -1.30
N LEU A 79 -15.51 -9.33 -0.56
CA LEU A 79 -14.16 -9.39 -1.11
C LEU A 79 -13.74 -10.81 -1.48
N ARG A 80 -14.11 -11.84 -0.69
CA ARG A 80 -13.83 -13.25 -1.02
C ARG A 80 -14.47 -13.63 -2.35
N GLY A 81 -15.72 -13.21 -2.60
CA GLY A 81 -16.37 -13.42 -3.90
C GLY A 81 -15.62 -12.77 -5.07
N ILE A 82 -15.11 -11.55 -4.88
CA ILE A 82 -14.27 -10.89 -5.90
C ILE A 82 -12.96 -11.67 -6.10
N VAL A 83 -12.29 -12.03 -5.02
CA VAL A 83 -11.04 -12.80 -5.04
C VAL A 83 -11.24 -14.07 -5.87
N GLU A 84 -12.24 -14.88 -5.55
CA GLU A 84 -12.54 -16.12 -6.28
C GLU A 84 -12.83 -15.87 -7.77
N SER A 85 -13.59 -14.81 -8.09
CA SER A 85 -14.02 -14.53 -9.45
C SER A 85 -12.89 -14.15 -10.42
N ILE A 86 -11.83 -13.49 -9.92
CA ILE A 86 -10.75 -12.96 -10.76
C ILE A 86 -9.35 -13.45 -10.37
N ARG A 87 -9.24 -14.39 -9.43
CA ARG A 87 -7.96 -14.96 -8.96
C ARG A 87 -7.00 -15.35 -10.09
N PRO A 88 -7.41 -16.08 -11.16
CA PRO A 88 -6.47 -16.45 -12.22
C PRO A 88 -5.83 -15.25 -12.92
N ARG A 89 -6.60 -14.16 -13.12
CA ARG A 89 -6.11 -12.92 -13.75
C ARG A 89 -5.15 -12.17 -12.84
N VAL A 90 -5.39 -12.20 -11.52
CA VAL A 90 -4.51 -11.59 -10.52
C VAL A 90 -3.21 -12.39 -10.42
N GLU A 91 -3.27 -13.71 -10.31
CA GLU A 91 -2.09 -14.59 -10.24
C GLU A 91 -1.23 -14.51 -11.51
N GLU A 92 -1.83 -14.39 -12.68
CA GLU A 92 -1.10 -14.10 -13.93
C GLU A 92 -0.37 -12.76 -13.86
N ARG A 93 -1.07 -11.70 -13.43
CA ARG A 93 -0.47 -10.36 -13.31
C ARG A 93 0.64 -10.31 -12.25
N ILE A 94 0.50 -11.00 -11.12
CA ILE A 94 1.56 -11.12 -10.12
C ILE A 94 2.79 -11.84 -10.70
N ARG A 95 2.60 -12.93 -11.44
CA ARG A 95 3.71 -13.64 -12.11
C ARG A 95 4.45 -12.75 -13.12
N GLU A 96 3.74 -11.89 -13.84
CA GLU A 96 4.36 -10.89 -14.72
C GLU A 96 5.29 -9.95 -13.94
N PHE A 97 4.87 -9.47 -12.76
CA PHE A 97 5.68 -8.59 -11.92
C PHE A 97 6.90 -9.31 -11.33
N GLU A 98 6.72 -10.52 -10.83
CA GLU A 98 7.80 -11.36 -10.32
C GLU A 98 8.84 -11.64 -11.41
N ALA A 99 8.41 -11.88 -12.64
CA ALA A 99 9.31 -12.09 -13.77
C ALA A 99 10.16 -10.86 -14.10
N VAL A 100 9.62 -9.64 -13.93
CA VAL A 100 10.40 -8.40 -14.09
C VAL A 100 11.49 -8.30 -13.03
N GLY A 101 11.13 -8.51 -11.76
CA GLY A 101 12.09 -8.47 -10.66
C GLY A 101 13.15 -9.55 -10.73
N ALA A 102 12.77 -10.78 -11.06
CA ALA A 102 13.67 -11.93 -11.07
C ALA A 102 14.79 -11.81 -12.11
N ARG A 103 14.55 -11.12 -13.24
CA ARG A 103 15.57 -10.89 -14.27
C ARG A 103 16.66 -9.91 -13.83
N MET A 104 16.34 -9.02 -12.88
CA MET A 104 17.22 -7.93 -12.45
C MET A 104 17.82 -7.12 -13.61
N ASP A 105 17.11 -7.03 -14.75
CA ASP A 105 17.57 -6.27 -15.91
C ASP A 105 17.45 -4.76 -15.63
N PRO A 106 18.57 -3.99 -15.70
CA PRO A 106 18.54 -2.56 -15.38
C PRO A 106 17.58 -1.77 -16.28
N GLY A 107 17.43 -2.17 -17.55
CA GLY A 107 16.54 -1.51 -18.50
C GLY A 107 15.06 -1.73 -18.19
N GLU A 108 14.67 -2.97 -17.87
CA GLU A 108 13.30 -3.32 -17.49
C GLU A 108 12.92 -2.67 -16.15
N ILE A 109 13.80 -2.76 -15.15
CA ILE A 109 13.58 -2.15 -13.83
C ILE A 109 13.44 -0.63 -13.95
N PHE A 110 14.34 0.02 -14.70
CA PHE A 110 14.25 1.47 -14.90
C PHE A 110 13.01 1.87 -15.70
N SER A 111 12.59 1.05 -16.67
CA SER A 111 11.34 1.25 -17.39
C SER A 111 10.12 1.18 -16.46
N GLU A 112 10.10 0.27 -15.47
CA GLU A 112 9.04 0.22 -14.45
C GLU A 112 9.06 1.43 -13.52
N LEU A 113 10.24 1.88 -13.10
CA LEU A 113 10.37 3.12 -12.33
C LEU A 113 9.79 4.31 -13.09
N CYS A 114 10.13 4.43 -14.38
CA CYS A 114 9.61 5.48 -15.25
C CYS A 114 8.08 5.41 -15.36
N PHE A 115 7.51 4.20 -15.47
CA PHE A 115 6.06 4.01 -15.45
C PHE A 115 5.45 4.57 -14.17
N CYS A 116 5.99 4.27 -12.98
CA CYS A 116 5.48 4.79 -11.71
C CYS A 116 5.63 6.31 -11.57
N ILE A 117 6.73 6.89 -12.07
CA ILE A 117 6.91 8.35 -12.15
C ILE A 117 5.81 8.99 -13.02
N LEU A 118 5.44 8.34 -14.13
CA LEU A 118 4.44 8.83 -15.08
C LEU A 118 3.01 8.67 -14.56
N THR A 119 2.69 7.59 -13.84
CA THR A 119 1.34 7.33 -13.32
C THR A 119 0.99 8.15 -12.08
N ALA A 120 1.98 8.83 -11.47
CA ALA A 120 1.76 9.80 -10.41
C ALA A 120 0.80 10.92 -10.87
N ASN A 121 -0.43 10.87 -10.35
CA ASN A 121 -1.55 11.69 -10.80
C ASN A 121 -1.79 11.58 -12.31
N TYR A 122 -1.81 10.37 -12.85
CA TYR A 122 -2.18 10.09 -14.25
C TYR A 122 -2.92 8.75 -14.33
N THR A 123 -3.43 8.39 -15.50
CA THR A 123 -4.13 7.11 -15.71
C THR A 123 -3.12 5.97 -15.91
N ALA A 124 -3.40 4.79 -15.36
CA ALA A 124 -2.58 3.60 -15.62
C ALA A 124 -2.49 3.29 -17.13
N GLU A 125 -3.62 3.36 -17.86
CA GLU A 125 -3.65 3.14 -19.32
C GLU A 125 -2.75 4.11 -20.09
N GLY A 126 -2.79 5.40 -19.74
CA GLY A 126 -1.88 6.40 -20.31
C GLY A 126 -0.41 6.12 -19.98
N GLY A 127 -0.11 5.65 -18.77
CA GLY A 127 1.22 5.22 -18.37
C GLY A 127 1.70 4.02 -19.19
N ILE A 128 0.86 3.00 -19.38
CA ILE A 128 1.15 1.80 -20.18
C ILE A 128 1.46 2.19 -21.63
N ARG A 129 0.62 3.03 -22.24
CA ARG A 129 0.81 3.52 -23.61
C ARG A 129 2.16 4.24 -23.77
N ILE A 130 2.49 5.12 -22.83
CA ILE A 130 3.77 5.87 -22.86
C ILE A 130 4.94 4.91 -22.67
N GLN A 131 4.85 3.99 -21.70
CA GLN A 131 5.91 3.02 -21.42
C GLN A 131 6.19 2.16 -22.65
N GLN A 132 5.15 1.62 -23.31
CA GLN A 132 5.29 0.85 -24.55
C GLN A 132 5.97 1.65 -25.68
N SER A 133 5.67 2.95 -25.77
CA SER A 133 6.23 3.82 -26.81
C SER A 133 7.68 4.24 -26.53
N LEU A 134 8.08 4.33 -25.25
CA LEU A 134 9.35 4.92 -24.83
C LEU A 134 10.29 3.99 -24.06
N LYS A 135 9.95 2.70 -23.87
CA LYS A 135 10.74 1.73 -23.08
C LYS A 135 12.22 1.76 -23.44
N GLN A 136 12.56 1.77 -24.73
CA GLN A 136 13.94 1.77 -25.23
C GLN A 136 14.64 3.14 -25.18
N HIS A 137 13.89 4.21 -24.87
CA HIS A 137 14.36 5.58 -24.90
C HIS A 137 14.49 6.23 -23.52
N PHE A 138 13.94 5.61 -22.47
CA PHE A 138 13.98 6.16 -21.11
C PHE A 138 15.40 6.40 -20.60
N MET A 139 16.38 5.60 -21.00
CA MET A 139 17.79 5.75 -20.60
C MET A 139 18.59 6.73 -21.45
N SER A 140 18.20 6.98 -22.71
CA SER A 140 19.06 7.64 -23.69
C SER A 140 18.59 9.04 -24.12
N LYS A 141 17.27 9.28 -24.22
CA LYS A 141 16.76 10.56 -24.74
C LYS A 141 17.13 11.75 -23.86
N PRO A 142 17.63 12.87 -24.40
CA PRO A 142 17.81 14.10 -23.62
C PRO A 142 16.51 14.61 -22.99
N VAL A 143 16.61 15.42 -21.93
CA VAL A 143 15.44 15.94 -21.18
C VAL A 143 14.43 16.65 -22.09
N GLN A 144 14.91 17.49 -23.01
CA GLN A 144 14.05 18.25 -23.92
C GLN A 144 13.26 17.33 -24.88
N GLU A 145 13.94 16.34 -25.47
CA GLU A 145 13.29 15.34 -26.32
C GLU A 145 12.32 14.46 -25.54
N MET A 146 12.69 14.04 -24.33
CA MET A 146 11.81 13.27 -23.45
C MET A 146 10.54 14.06 -23.15
N ALA A 147 10.65 15.35 -22.81
CA ALA A 147 9.50 16.22 -22.58
C ALA A 147 8.62 16.34 -23.83
N TRP A 148 9.22 16.48 -25.02
CA TRP A 148 8.46 16.52 -26.27
C TRP A 148 7.72 15.21 -26.54
N SER A 149 8.38 14.06 -26.38
CA SER A 149 7.77 12.73 -26.51
C SER A 149 6.63 12.51 -25.51
N LEU A 150 6.81 12.92 -24.26
CA LEU A 150 5.74 12.81 -23.26
C LEU A 150 4.54 13.69 -23.61
N ARG A 151 4.78 14.90 -24.15
CA ARG A 151 3.73 15.81 -24.60
C ARG A 151 2.96 15.25 -25.79
N SER A 152 3.65 14.73 -26.79
CA SER A 152 3.01 14.15 -27.99
C SER A 152 2.21 12.89 -27.66
N LEU A 153 2.63 12.14 -26.64
CA LEU A 153 1.89 10.99 -26.11
C LEU A 153 0.78 11.37 -25.10
N GLY A 154 0.51 12.66 -24.92
CA GLY A 154 -0.63 13.19 -24.16
C GLY A 154 -0.42 13.32 -22.65
N HIS A 155 0.82 13.21 -22.15
CA HIS A 155 1.09 13.40 -20.73
C HIS A 155 0.89 14.86 -20.31
N ARG A 156 0.12 15.10 -19.25
CA ARG A 156 -0.28 16.46 -18.81
C ARG A 156 0.83 17.27 -18.12
N PHE A 157 1.88 16.62 -17.63
CA PHE A 157 3.06 17.26 -17.01
C PHE A 157 4.37 16.84 -17.67
N PRO A 158 4.56 17.09 -18.98
CA PRO A 158 5.65 16.48 -19.75
C PRO A 158 7.03 16.94 -19.28
N ASN A 159 7.21 18.25 -19.06
CA ASN A 159 8.50 18.81 -18.67
C ASN A 159 8.96 18.26 -17.31
N LYS A 160 8.09 18.28 -16.30
CA LYS A 160 8.45 17.84 -14.94
C LYS A 160 8.72 16.33 -14.87
N ARG A 161 7.94 15.52 -15.60
CA ARG A 161 8.20 14.07 -15.66
C ARG A 161 9.46 13.74 -16.43
N ALA A 162 9.80 14.48 -17.48
CA ALA A 162 11.07 14.33 -18.17
C ALA A 162 12.26 14.65 -17.26
N GLU A 163 12.19 15.74 -16.48
CA GLU A 163 13.22 16.06 -15.48
C GLU A 163 13.42 14.92 -14.46
N PHE A 164 12.32 14.35 -13.94
CA PHE A 164 12.40 13.24 -12.98
C PHE A 164 12.96 11.96 -13.61
N ILE A 165 12.48 11.56 -14.80
CA ILE A 165 12.96 10.37 -15.51
C ILE A 165 14.44 10.50 -15.83
N CYS A 166 14.86 11.58 -16.49
CA CYS A 166 16.26 11.77 -16.86
C CYS A 166 17.14 11.94 -15.61
N GLY A 167 16.61 12.63 -14.60
CA GLY A 167 17.27 12.78 -13.30
C GLY A 167 17.47 11.44 -12.60
N ALA A 168 16.58 10.45 -12.73
CA ALA A 168 16.72 9.16 -12.06
C ALA A 168 17.78 8.24 -12.67
N ARG A 169 18.29 8.51 -13.89
CA ARG A 169 19.22 7.61 -14.61
C ARG A 169 20.50 7.32 -13.84
N HIS A 170 21.07 8.32 -13.17
CA HIS A 170 22.30 8.14 -12.38
C HIS A 170 22.07 7.32 -11.10
N LEU A 171 20.82 7.05 -10.73
CA LEU A 171 20.46 6.26 -9.55
C LEU A 171 20.22 4.77 -9.89
N CYS A 172 20.40 4.33 -11.14
CA CYS A 172 20.09 2.95 -11.54
C CYS A 172 20.77 1.91 -10.66
N GLU A 173 22.07 2.07 -10.38
CA GLU A 173 22.79 1.18 -9.49
C GLU A 173 22.20 1.19 -8.07
N GLY A 174 21.93 2.38 -7.52
CA GLY A 174 21.31 2.52 -6.20
C GLY A 174 19.91 1.90 -6.13
N ILE A 175 19.12 1.99 -7.20
CA ILE A 175 17.79 1.34 -7.28
C ILE A 175 17.95 -0.18 -7.23
N LEU A 176 18.90 -0.76 -7.98
CA LEU A 176 19.16 -2.20 -7.95
C LEU A 176 19.65 -2.66 -6.57
N GLN A 177 20.50 -1.87 -5.91
CA GLN A 177 20.94 -2.13 -4.54
C GLN A 177 19.76 -2.06 -3.54
N ALA A 178 18.86 -1.09 -3.69
CA ALA A 178 17.66 -0.98 -2.86
C ALA A 178 16.75 -2.21 -3.01
N LEU A 179 16.65 -2.80 -4.21
CA LEU A 179 15.93 -4.06 -4.44
C LEU A 179 16.60 -5.28 -3.78
N SER A 180 17.81 -5.16 -3.22
CA SER A 180 18.41 -6.21 -2.39
C SER A 180 18.01 -6.08 -0.91
N MET A 181 17.36 -4.97 -0.52
CA MET A 181 16.86 -4.73 0.84
C MET A 181 15.45 -5.30 1.01
N GLY A 182 15.00 -5.46 2.26
CA GLY A 182 13.58 -5.77 2.54
C GLY A 182 12.64 -4.67 2.05
N ASP A 183 11.41 -5.03 1.69
CA ASP A 183 10.46 -4.16 0.96
C ASP A 183 10.25 -2.78 1.62
N CYS A 184 10.10 -2.76 2.95
CA CYS A 184 9.98 -1.52 3.70
C CYS A 184 11.23 -0.63 3.58
N ALA A 185 12.43 -1.19 3.72
CA ALA A 185 13.68 -0.45 3.62
C ALA A 185 13.94 0.03 2.17
N ALA A 186 13.66 -0.82 1.18
CA ALA A 186 13.72 -0.46 -0.22
C ALA A 186 12.79 0.73 -0.53
N ARG A 187 11.57 0.72 0.01
CA ARG A 187 10.61 1.83 -0.14
C ARG A 187 11.13 3.12 0.45
N GLU A 188 11.65 3.08 1.67
CA GLU A 188 12.19 4.27 2.34
C GLU A 188 13.34 4.86 1.52
N TRP A 189 14.25 4.02 1.03
CA TRP A 189 15.34 4.46 0.16
C TRP A 189 14.83 5.13 -1.12
N LEU A 190 13.83 4.54 -1.80
CA LEU A 190 13.25 5.08 -3.02
C LEU A 190 12.58 6.44 -2.79
N VAL A 191 11.83 6.58 -1.70
CA VAL A 191 11.14 7.83 -1.33
C VAL A 191 12.14 8.96 -1.05
N GLU A 192 13.25 8.64 -0.40
CA GLU A 192 14.28 9.62 -0.05
C GLU A 192 15.14 10.04 -1.25
N ASN A 193 15.48 9.09 -2.13
CA ASN A 193 16.50 9.31 -3.16
C ASN A 193 15.93 9.64 -4.55
N VAL A 194 14.76 9.11 -4.92
CA VAL A 194 14.25 9.22 -6.29
C VAL A 194 13.18 10.31 -6.41
N LYS A 195 13.56 11.43 -7.01
CA LYS A 195 12.64 12.56 -7.23
C LYS A 195 11.40 12.15 -8.02
N GLY A 196 10.24 12.50 -7.49
CA GLY A 196 8.95 12.21 -8.11
C GLY A 196 8.27 10.94 -7.61
N LEU A 197 8.91 10.16 -6.71
CA LEU A 197 8.26 9.10 -5.96
C LEU A 197 7.91 9.55 -4.54
N GLY A 198 6.64 9.45 -4.17
CA GLY A 198 6.21 9.37 -2.77
C GLY A 198 5.99 7.92 -2.35
N TYR A 199 5.45 7.70 -1.15
CA TYR A 199 5.17 6.34 -0.64
C TYR A 199 4.33 5.51 -1.59
N LYS A 200 3.28 6.10 -2.18
CA LYS A 200 2.41 5.39 -3.12
C LYS A 200 3.19 4.96 -4.36
N GLU A 201 3.90 5.88 -5.02
CA GLU A 201 4.70 5.55 -6.21
C GLU A 201 5.81 4.54 -5.91
N ALA A 202 6.47 4.65 -4.75
CA ALA A 202 7.54 3.73 -4.38
C ALA A 202 7.00 2.32 -4.09
N SER A 203 5.91 2.20 -3.32
CA SER A 203 5.21 0.91 -3.15
C SER A 203 4.74 0.35 -4.50
N HIS A 204 4.25 1.22 -5.40
CA HIS A 204 3.78 0.83 -6.72
C HIS A 204 4.90 0.25 -7.57
N PHE A 205 6.06 0.90 -7.58
CA PHE A 205 7.25 0.41 -8.25
C PHE A 205 7.68 -0.95 -7.70
N LEU A 206 7.80 -1.07 -6.37
CA LEU A 206 8.19 -2.31 -5.71
C LEU A 206 7.25 -3.46 -6.08
N ARG A 207 5.92 -3.24 -6.03
CA ARG A 207 4.94 -4.24 -6.43
C ARG A 207 5.13 -4.67 -7.88
N ASN A 208 5.34 -3.72 -8.78
CA ASN A 208 5.49 -3.99 -10.22
C ASN A 208 6.80 -4.71 -10.58
N VAL A 209 7.77 -4.75 -9.67
CA VAL A 209 8.97 -5.61 -9.76
C VAL A 209 8.87 -6.86 -8.87
N GLY A 210 7.65 -7.24 -8.46
CA GLY A 210 7.37 -8.52 -7.81
C GLY A 210 7.38 -8.52 -6.29
N ARG A 211 7.56 -7.38 -5.63
CA ARG A 211 7.48 -7.28 -4.18
C ARG A 211 6.04 -7.39 -3.68
N LYS A 212 5.86 -7.97 -2.48
CA LYS A 212 4.54 -8.37 -1.99
C LYS A 212 4.13 -7.77 -0.67
N ASP A 213 5.05 -7.14 0.05
CA ASP A 213 4.85 -6.74 1.45
C ASP A 213 4.63 -5.24 1.65
N VAL A 214 4.29 -4.51 0.58
CA VAL A 214 3.97 -3.08 0.62
C VAL A 214 2.65 -2.76 -0.08
N ALA A 215 1.84 -1.91 0.55
CA ALA A 215 0.55 -1.48 0.02
C ALA A 215 0.70 -0.25 -0.87
N ILE A 216 -0.12 -0.17 -1.92
CA ILE A 216 -0.24 0.99 -2.82
C ILE A 216 -1.48 1.79 -2.41
N ILE A 217 -1.30 2.83 -1.61
CA ILE A 217 -2.45 3.60 -1.07
C ILE A 217 -2.73 4.79 -1.98
N ASP A 218 -3.56 4.54 -2.99
CA ASP A 218 -3.98 5.53 -3.96
C ASP A 218 -5.41 6.05 -3.69
N ARG A 219 -5.96 6.87 -4.60
CA ARG A 219 -7.34 7.40 -4.47
C ARG A 219 -8.41 6.31 -4.57
N HIS A 220 -8.16 5.19 -5.25
CA HIS A 220 -9.12 4.09 -5.37
C HIS A 220 -9.16 3.30 -4.05
N ILE A 221 -8.00 3.00 -3.47
CA ILE A 221 -7.91 2.38 -2.15
C ILE A 221 -8.52 3.28 -1.07
N LEU A 222 -8.20 4.58 -1.04
CA LEU A 222 -8.80 5.49 -0.07
C LEU A 222 -10.33 5.60 -0.23
N ARG A 223 -10.83 5.57 -1.48
CA ARG A 223 -12.28 5.53 -1.72
C ARG A 223 -12.92 4.23 -1.24
N PHE A 224 -12.27 3.09 -1.47
CA PHE A 224 -12.73 1.80 -0.96
C PHE A 224 -12.85 1.83 0.57
N LEU A 225 -11.78 2.25 1.26
CA LEU A 225 -11.77 2.35 2.73
C LEU A 225 -12.86 3.29 3.27
N HIS A 226 -13.12 4.40 2.57
CA HIS A 226 -14.19 5.33 2.92
C HIS A 226 -15.58 4.72 2.66
N GLN A 227 -15.80 4.04 1.54
CA GLN A 227 -17.05 3.37 1.22
C GLN A 227 -17.38 2.23 2.20
N LYS A 228 -16.35 1.58 2.77
CA LYS A 228 -16.53 0.60 3.84
C LYS A 228 -16.59 1.24 5.24
N GLY A 229 -16.61 2.57 5.38
CA GLY A 229 -16.73 3.23 6.69
C GLY A 229 -15.50 3.03 7.60
N LEU A 230 -14.35 2.63 7.04
CA LEU A 230 -13.10 2.41 7.79
C LEU A 230 -12.33 3.71 8.02
N ILE A 231 -12.53 4.71 7.15
CA ILE A 231 -12.03 6.07 7.33
C ILE A 231 -13.18 7.07 7.21
N SER A 232 -13.21 8.07 8.09
CA SER A 232 -14.26 9.10 8.11
C SER A 232 -14.19 10.08 6.94
N SER A 233 -13.02 10.23 6.32
CA SER A 233 -12.83 11.11 5.18
C SER A 233 -11.60 10.70 4.37
N ILE A 234 -11.64 11.01 3.06
CA ILE A 234 -10.51 10.79 2.16
C ILE A 234 -9.49 11.93 2.34
N PRO A 235 -8.28 11.65 2.83
CA PRO A 235 -7.26 12.67 3.00
C PRO A 235 -6.79 13.23 1.66
N ARG A 236 -6.55 14.55 1.61
CA ARG A 236 -5.93 15.21 0.44
C ARG A 236 -4.46 14.86 0.28
N THR A 237 -3.76 14.67 1.40
CA THR A 237 -2.34 14.30 1.46
C THR A 237 -2.13 13.23 2.54
N LEU A 238 -1.16 12.35 2.32
CA LEU A 238 -0.78 11.31 3.27
C LEU A 238 0.61 11.62 3.83
N SER A 239 0.69 11.83 5.14
CA SER A 239 1.98 11.80 5.84
C SER A 239 2.48 10.35 5.94
N ARG A 240 3.79 10.17 6.16
CA ARG A 240 4.39 8.85 6.43
C ARG A 240 3.61 8.07 7.49
N ARG A 241 3.34 8.70 8.63
CA ARG A 241 2.59 8.07 9.75
C ARG A 241 1.22 7.56 9.31
N ARG A 242 0.47 8.37 8.55
CA ARG A 242 -0.88 8.01 8.08
C ARG A 242 -0.84 6.95 6.97
N TYR A 243 0.18 6.98 6.11
CA TYR A 243 0.40 5.96 5.09
C TYR A 243 0.62 4.59 5.76
N LEU A 244 1.56 4.52 6.71
CA LEU A 244 1.89 3.28 7.41
C LEU A 244 0.72 2.77 8.27
N SER A 245 -0.10 3.65 8.87
CA SER A 245 -1.29 3.20 9.61
C SER A 245 -2.33 2.56 8.69
N ILE A 246 -2.57 3.14 7.51
CA ILE A 246 -3.50 2.56 6.53
C ILE A 246 -2.93 1.26 5.96
N GLU A 247 -1.62 1.18 5.73
CA GLU A 247 -0.96 -0.04 5.29
C GLU A 247 -1.12 -1.19 6.29
N ARG A 248 -1.02 -0.92 7.60
CA ARG A 248 -1.29 -1.93 8.63
C ARG A 248 -2.71 -2.47 8.55
N LEU A 249 -3.71 -1.61 8.37
CA LEU A 249 -5.08 -2.09 8.15
C LEU A 249 -5.13 -2.99 6.91
N LEU A 250 -4.59 -2.53 5.78
CA LEU A 250 -4.60 -3.32 4.54
C LEU A 250 -3.90 -4.66 4.74
N SER A 251 -2.82 -4.70 5.53
CA SER A 251 -2.13 -5.94 5.88
C SER A 251 -3.04 -6.88 6.65
N ALA A 252 -3.81 -6.38 7.62
CA ALA A 252 -4.77 -7.21 8.36
C ALA A 252 -5.90 -7.74 7.47
N ILE A 253 -6.41 -6.91 6.55
CA ILE A 253 -7.39 -7.35 5.53
C ILE A 253 -6.77 -8.44 4.63
N SER A 254 -5.52 -8.25 4.20
CA SER A 254 -4.77 -9.19 3.39
C SER A 254 -4.63 -10.55 4.08
N SER A 255 -4.20 -10.54 5.35
CA SER A 255 -4.07 -11.73 6.19
C SER A 255 -5.41 -12.46 6.36
N ALA A 256 -6.49 -11.74 6.66
CA ALA A 256 -7.82 -12.33 6.83
C ALA A 256 -8.39 -12.98 5.56
N LEU A 257 -7.96 -12.49 4.38
CA LEU A 257 -8.28 -13.06 3.07
C LEU A 257 -7.31 -14.14 2.61
N GLY A 258 -6.15 -14.31 3.27
CA GLY A 258 -5.12 -15.25 2.86
C GLY A 258 -4.44 -14.87 1.53
N VAL A 259 -4.26 -13.57 1.29
CA VAL A 259 -3.57 -13.02 0.11
C VAL A 259 -2.46 -12.06 0.52
N SER A 260 -1.53 -11.75 -0.37
CA SER A 260 -0.49 -10.72 -0.18
C SER A 260 -1.01 -9.29 -0.43
N LEU A 261 -0.30 -8.27 0.07
CA LEU A 261 -0.67 -6.87 -0.19
C LEU A 261 -0.64 -6.52 -1.68
N ALA A 262 0.27 -7.14 -2.43
CA ALA A 262 0.34 -7.00 -3.89
C ALA A 262 -0.91 -7.53 -4.61
N GLU A 263 -1.45 -8.66 -4.16
CA GLU A 263 -2.68 -9.25 -4.69
C GLU A 263 -3.90 -8.45 -4.23
N LEU A 264 -3.95 -8.07 -2.95
CA LEU A 264 -5.02 -7.26 -2.38
C LEU A 264 -5.21 -5.96 -3.16
N ASP A 265 -4.12 -5.28 -3.54
CA ASP A 265 -4.19 -4.08 -4.39
C ASP A 265 -4.97 -4.36 -5.69
N LEU A 266 -4.66 -5.45 -6.39
CA LEU A 266 -5.33 -5.78 -7.66
C LEU A 266 -6.81 -6.13 -7.47
N TYR A 267 -7.16 -6.84 -6.40
CA TYR A 267 -8.56 -7.16 -6.09
C TYR A 267 -9.35 -5.90 -5.73
N LEU A 268 -8.81 -5.02 -4.89
CA LEU A 268 -9.45 -3.76 -4.53
C LEU A 268 -9.53 -2.81 -5.74
N TRP A 269 -8.51 -2.79 -6.59
CA TRP A 269 -8.54 -2.02 -7.83
C TRP A 269 -9.64 -2.49 -8.78
N TYR A 270 -9.80 -3.81 -8.91
CA TYR A 270 -10.86 -4.41 -9.70
C TYR A 270 -12.24 -4.08 -9.11
N ALA A 271 -12.42 -4.20 -7.79
CA ALA A 271 -13.67 -3.81 -7.12
C ALA A 271 -14.06 -2.36 -7.43
N MET A 272 -13.07 -1.47 -7.54
CA MET A 272 -13.30 -0.04 -7.80
C MET A 272 -13.40 0.34 -9.28
N THR A 273 -12.92 -0.48 -10.21
CA THR A 273 -12.76 -0.08 -11.63
C THR A 273 -13.18 -1.11 -12.67
N GLY A 274 -13.42 -2.37 -12.27
CA GLY A 274 -13.67 -3.49 -13.15
C GLY A 274 -12.46 -3.95 -13.97
N LYS A 275 -11.25 -3.43 -13.70
CA LYS A 275 -10.04 -3.69 -14.49
C LYS A 275 -8.91 -4.24 -13.60
N VAL A 276 -8.10 -5.13 -14.18
CA VAL A 276 -6.82 -5.58 -13.62
C VAL A 276 -5.71 -5.02 -14.50
N LEU A 277 -5.02 -4.00 -14.01
CA LEU A 277 -3.93 -3.32 -14.73
C LEU A 277 -2.63 -3.51 -13.94
N LYS A 278 -1.77 -2.50 -13.91
CA LYS A 278 -0.50 -2.52 -13.21
C LYS A 278 -0.20 -1.17 -12.61
#